data_AF-A0A091K8X4-F1
#
_entry.id   AF-A0A091K8X4-F1
#
_cell.length_a   1.000
_cell.length_b   1.000
_cell.length_c   1.000
_cell.angle_alpha   90.00
_cell.angle_beta   90.00
_cell.angle_gamma   90.00
#
_symmetry.space_group_name_H-M   'P 1'
#
loop_
_entity.id
_entity.type
_entity.pdbx_description
1 polymer ?
#
loop_
_entity_poly.entity_id
_entity_poly.type
_entity_poly.pdbx_seq_one_letter_code
_entity_poly.pdbx_strand_id
1 'polypeptide(L)'
;YPWGQEAFDKAKKENKPIFLSVGYSTCHWCHVMEEESFKNKEIGEILNQNFVSIKVDREERPDVDKVYMAFVQATSGGGGWPMSVWLTPDLKPFVGGTYFPPEDGVHRVGFRTVLLRIAEQWKENKDALLENSQKILEALLRRSEIRVRGQESPPSPQAVLATCFQQLSSSYDEEYGGFSKSPKFPTPVNLNFLFTYWALHRTTPEGAQALQMALHTLKMMAHGGIHDHIGQGFHRYSTDQHWHVPHFEKMLYDQGQLAATYSRAFQISGDEFFADIARDILLYVSRDLSDQAGGFYSAEDADSYPTTTSTEKREGAFCVWAAEEIRALLPDPVEGATEGTTLADVFMQHYGVKETGNVSPMQDPHEELKGKNVLTVRCSPELTAQRLGLEPGRV
;
A
#
# COMPACT_ATOMS: atom_id res chain seq x y z
N TYR A 1 -8.64 -25.43 2.52
CA TYR A 1 -10.07 -25.27 2.85
C TYR A 1 -10.47 -23.80 2.71
N PRO A 2 -11.74 -23.48 2.38
CA PRO A 2 -12.29 -22.14 2.60
C PRO A 2 -12.53 -21.91 4.10
N TRP A 3 -12.82 -20.66 4.49
CA TRP A 3 -13.21 -20.33 5.86
C TRP A 3 -14.59 -20.90 6.18
N GLY A 4 -14.67 -21.88 7.08
CA GLY A 4 -15.95 -22.48 7.46
C GLY A 4 -15.84 -23.66 8.42
N GLN A 5 -17.01 -24.13 8.87
CA GLN A 5 -17.14 -25.11 9.95
C GLN A 5 -16.42 -26.43 9.65
N GLU A 6 -16.41 -26.88 8.39
CA GLU A 6 -15.72 -28.11 7.98
C GLU A 6 -14.22 -28.09 8.36
N ALA A 7 -13.54 -26.97 8.09
CA ALA A 7 -12.12 -26.82 8.41
C ALA A 7 -11.90 -26.78 9.93
N PHE A 8 -12.79 -26.10 10.65
CA PHE A 8 -12.70 -25.97 12.11
C PHE A 8 -12.93 -27.30 12.81
N ASP A 9 -13.92 -28.07 12.37
CA ASP A 9 -14.22 -29.40 12.89
C ASP A 9 -13.07 -30.37 12.61
N LYS A 10 -12.46 -30.29 11.42
CA LYS A 10 -11.25 -31.06 11.10
C LYS A 10 -10.09 -30.71 12.05
N ALA A 11 -9.83 -29.42 12.26
CA ALA A 11 -8.76 -28.96 13.15
C ALA A 11 -8.97 -29.47 14.58
N LYS A 12 -10.22 -29.46 15.07
CA LYS A 12 -10.60 -30.01 16.37
C LYS A 12 -10.42 -31.51 16.45
N LYS A 13 -10.93 -32.24 15.46
CA LYS A 13 -10.87 -33.71 15.40
C LYS A 13 -9.43 -34.21 15.33
N GLU A 14 -8.59 -33.56 14.54
CA GLU A 14 -7.18 -33.95 14.36
C GLU A 14 -6.25 -33.31 15.42
N ASN A 15 -6.78 -32.43 16.27
CA ASN A 15 -6.00 -31.64 17.24
C ASN A 15 -4.81 -30.92 16.59
N LYS A 16 -5.04 -30.35 15.41
CA LYS A 16 -4.04 -29.60 14.62
C LYS A 16 -4.32 -28.10 14.66
N PRO A 17 -3.28 -27.26 14.70
CA PRO A 17 -3.46 -25.83 14.52
C PRO A 17 -3.94 -25.53 13.09
N ILE A 18 -4.64 -24.41 12.95
CA ILE A 18 -5.07 -23.88 11.66
C ILE A 18 -3.99 -22.94 11.15
N PHE A 19 -3.58 -23.11 9.89
CA PHE A 19 -2.83 -22.08 9.17
C PHE A 19 -3.81 -21.26 8.34
N LEU A 20 -4.05 -20.01 8.74
CA LEU A 20 -4.89 -19.06 8.03
C LEU A 20 -4.03 -18.16 7.14
N SER A 21 -4.23 -18.26 5.83
CA SER A 21 -3.65 -17.34 4.85
C SER A 21 -4.75 -16.44 4.28
N VAL A 22 -4.65 -15.14 4.53
CA VAL A 22 -5.55 -14.12 3.99
C VAL A 22 -4.81 -13.29 2.94
N GLY A 23 -5.43 -13.12 1.77
CA GLY A 23 -4.94 -12.27 0.68
C GLY A 23 -6.11 -11.80 -0.18
N TYR A 24 -5.83 -11.23 -1.35
CA TYR A 24 -6.82 -10.84 -2.36
C TYR A 24 -6.14 -10.83 -3.73
N SER A 25 -6.92 -10.82 -4.81
CA SER A 25 -6.45 -11.15 -6.16
C SER A 25 -5.49 -10.14 -6.80
N THR A 26 -5.39 -8.92 -6.28
CA THR A 26 -4.54 -7.85 -6.83
C THR A 26 -3.28 -7.59 -6.00
N CYS A 27 -3.02 -8.44 -5.00
CA CYS A 27 -1.92 -8.34 -4.05
C CYS A 27 -0.63 -8.99 -4.58
N HIS A 28 0.36 -8.17 -4.98
CA HIS A 28 1.66 -8.65 -5.47
C HIS A 28 2.34 -9.65 -4.51
N TRP A 29 2.55 -9.27 -3.25
CA TRP A 29 3.21 -10.16 -2.26
C TRP A 29 2.44 -11.45 -1.99
N CYS A 30 1.13 -11.47 -2.25
CA CYS A 30 0.32 -12.67 -2.14
C CYS A 30 0.64 -13.65 -3.28
N HIS A 31 0.86 -13.15 -4.51
CA HIS A 31 1.33 -13.94 -5.65
C HIS A 31 2.76 -14.45 -5.43
N VAL A 32 3.66 -13.59 -4.93
CA VAL A 32 5.05 -14.00 -4.58
C VAL A 32 5.02 -15.18 -3.60
N MET A 33 4.25 -15.07 -2.52
CA MET A 33 4.15 -16.16 -1.53
C MET A 33 3.51 -17.42 -2.11
N GLU A 34 2.54 -17.28 -3.01
CA GLU A 34 1.95 -18.43 -3.70
C GLU A 34 2.99 -19.17 -4.55
N GLU A 35 3.73 -18.44 -5.37
CA GLU A 35 4.72 -19.00 -6.29
C GLU A 35 5.89 -19.63 -5.54
N GLU A 36 6.49 -18.90 -4.60
CA GLU A 36 7.70 -19.33 -3.92
C GLU A 36 7.42 -20.39 -2.83
N SER A 37 6.26 -20.31 -2.16
CA SER A 37 5.98 -21.15 -0.98
C SER A 37 4.84 -22.13 -1.20
N PHE A 38 3.66 -21.71 -1.69
CA PHE A 38 2.51 -22.61 -1.75
C PHE A 38 2.58 -23.64 -2.88
N LYS A 39 3.31 -23.33 -3.97
CA LYS A 39 3.61 -24.29 -5.05
C LYS A 39 4.81 -25.19 -4.74
N ASN A 40 5.60 -24.87 -3.71
CA ASN A 40 6.70 -25.71 -3.28
C ASN A 40 6.18 -26.98 -2.60
N LYS A 41 6.52 -28.15 -3.17
CA LYS A 41 6.04 -29.45 -2.71
C LYS A 41 6.45 -29.77 -1.26
N GLU A 42 7.66 -29.42 -0.85
CA GLU A 42 8.14 -29.69 0.51
C GLU A 42 7.38 -28.85 1.55
N ILE A 43 7.18 -27.57 1.27
CA ILE A 43 6.37 -26.68 2.11
C ILE A 43 4.91 -27.18 2.16
N GLY A 44 4.36 -27.59 1.03
CA GLY A 44 3.03 -28.20 0.94
C GLY A 44 2.90 -29.47 1.79
N GLU A 45 3.91 -30.33 1.80
CA GLU A 45 3.95 -31.53 2.65
C GLU A 45 3.98 -31.16 4.14
N ILE A 46 4.80 -30.19 4.54
CA ILE A 46 4.86 -29.70 5.92
C ILE A 46 3.50 -29.12 6.34
N LEU A 47 2.87 -28.32 5.49
CA LEU A 47 1.54 -27.76 5.72
C LEU A 47 0.50 -28.86 5.93
N ASN A 48 0.40 -29.81 5.00
CA ASN A 48 -0.60 -30.88 5.04
C ASN A 48 -0.43 -31.82 6.24
N GLN A 49 0.82 -32.09 6.64
CA GLN A 49 1.10 -32.97 7.78
C GLN A 49 0.72 -32.30 9.11
N ASN A 50 1.03 -31.02 9.28
CA ASN A 50 1.03 -30.37 10.59
C ASN A 50 -0.15 -29.42 10.83
N PHE A 51 -0.83 -28.95 9.77
CA PHE A 51 -1.82 -27.89 9.88
C PHE A 51 -3.12 -28.22 9.14
N VAL A 52 -4.21 -27.55 9.52
CA VAL A 52 -5.38 -27.39 8.66
C VAL A 52 -5.27 -26.04 7.96
N SER A 53 -4.92 -26.04 6.68
CA SER A 53 -4.72 -24.82 5.92
C SER A 53 -6.04 -24.24 5.38
N ILE A 54 -6.29 -22.98 5.71
CA ILE A 54 -7.45 -22.20 5.28
C ILE A 54 -6.97 -21.01 4.45
N LYS A 55 -7.53 -20.85 3.25
CA LYS A 55 -7.31 -19.67 2.40
C LYS A 55 -8.55 -18.79 2.43
N VAL A 56 -8.34 -17.48 2.59
CA VAL A 56 -9.41 -16.48 2.65
C VAL A 56 -9.10 -15.37 1.66
N ASP A 57 -10.13 -14.98 0.91
CA ASP A 57 -10.14 -13.71 0.19
C ASP A 57 -10.65 -12.61 1.12
N ARG A 58 -9.84 -11.57 1.31
CA ARG A 58 -10.17 -10.39 2.10
C ARG A 58 -11.37 -9.63 1.53
N GLU A 59 -11.53 -9.59 0.21
CA GLU A 59 -12.63 -8.85 -0.42
C GLU A 59 -13.98 -9.52 -0.14
N GLU A 60 -13.99 -10.85 -0.05
CA GLU A 60 -15.18 -11.61 0.33
C GLU A 60 -15.41 -11.64 1.85
N ARG A 61 -14.34 -11.67 2.65
CA ARG A 61 -14.38 -11.80 4.13
C ARG A 61 -13.58 -10.72 4.86
N PRO A 62 -13.95 -9.44 4.71
CA PRO A 62 -13.26 -8.34 5.38
C PRO A 62 -13.43 -8.37 6.91
N ASP A 63 -14.43 -9.09 7.41
CA ASP A 63 -14.64 -9.36 8.84
C ASP A 63 -13.53 -10.24 9.44
N VAL A 64 -13.18 -11.33 8.74
CA VAL A 64 -12.10 -12.24 9.14
C VAL A 64 -10.76 -11.52 9.07
N ASP A 65 -10.52 -10.81 7.97
CA ASP A 65 -9.31 -10.00 7.76
C ASP A 65 -9.06 -9.02 8.91
N LYS A 66 -10.06 -8.20 9.27
CA LYS A 66 -9.94 -7.17 10.32
C LYS A 66 -9.57 -7.76 11.68
N VAL A 67 -10.20 -8.86 12.08
CA VAL A 67 -9.95 -9.50 13.38
C VAL A 67 -8.51 -9.97 13.49
N TYR A 68 -8.02 -10.67 12.46
CA TYR A 68 -6.68 -11.25 12.50
C TYR A 68 -5.58 -10.23 12.17
N MET A 69 -5.88 -9.19 11.39
CA MET A 69 -4.96 -8.07 11.16
C MET A 69 -4.71 -7.31 12.46
N ALA A 70 -5.74 -7.10 13.28
CA ALA A 70 -5.59 -6.46 14.59
C ALA A 70 -4.64 -7.26 15.51
N PHE A 71 -4.69 -8.59 15.44
CA PHE A 71 -3.74 -9.45 16.13
C PHE A 71 -2.31 -9.25 15.61
N VAL A 72 -2.09 -9.35 14.30
CA VAL A 72 -0.76 -9.18 13.69
C VAL A 72 -0.17 -7.81 14.03
N GLN A 73 -0.95 -6.74 13.94
CA GLN A 73 -0.53 -5.39 14.30
C GLN A 73 -0.15 -5.27 15.77
N ALA A 74 -0.91 -5.90 16.67
CA ALA A 74 -0.61 -5.86 18.10
C ALA A 74 0.66 -6.64 18.48
N THR A 75 0.97 -7.74 17.78
CA THR A 75 2.12 -8.60 18.11
C THR A 75 3.40 -8.22 17.37
N SER A 76 3.30 -7.63 16.17
CA SER A 76 4.45 -7.32 15.32
C SER A 76 4.74 -5.81 15.18
N GLY A 77 3.81 -4.94 15.59
CA GLY A 77 3.91 -3.50 15.41
C GLY A 77 3.62 -3.00 13.99
N GLY A 78 3.37 -3.92 13.03
CA GLY A 78 3.02 -3.61 11.65
C GLY A 78 1.95 -4.57 11.10
N GLY A 79 1.52 -4.36 9.87
CA GLY A 79 0.52 -5.22 9.22
C GLY A 79 0.57 -5.09 7.71
N GLY A 80 -0.07 -6.02 7.01
CA GLY A 80 -0.07 -6.09 5.56
C GLY A 80 -0.43 -7.47 5.04
N TRP A 81 -0.48 -7.61 3.72
CA TRP A 81 -0.78 -8.87 3.04
C TRP A 81 0.44 -9.37 2.25
N PRO A 82 0.62 -10.69 2.07
CA PRO A 82 -0.25 -11.77 2.56
C PRO A 82 -0.20 -11.85 4.08
N MET A 83 -1.34 -12.12 4.70
CA MET A 83 -1.43 -12.26 6.15
C MET A 83 -1.43 -13.74 6.52
N SER A 84 -0.41 -14.16 7.26
CA SER A 84 -0.16 -15.54 7.67
C SER A 84 -0.33 -15.67 9.18
N VAL A 85 -1.39 -16.36 9.62
CA VAL A 85 -1.74 -16.47 11.05
C VAL A 85 -1.99 -17.91 11.42
N TRP A 86 -1.43 -18.33 12.56
CA TRP A 86 -1.66 -19.65 13.13
C TRP A 86 -2.66 -19.55 14.28
N LEU A 87 -3.72 -20.34 14.17
CA LEU A 87 -4.83 -20.36 15.11
C LEU A 87 -4.93 -21.70 15.82
N THR A 88 -5.41 -21.69 17.04
CA THR A 88 -5.88 -22.91 17.70
C THR A 88 -7.11 -23.47 16.97
N PRO A 89 -7.50 -24.74 17.22
CA PRO A 89 -8.76 -25.29 16.71
C PRO A 89 -10.02 -24.49 17.10
N ASP A 90 -9.93 -23.66 18.15
CA ASP A 90 -10.98 -22.75 18.60
C ASP A 90 -10.80 -21.31 18.06
N LEU A 91 -10.06 -21.17 16.96
CA LEU A 91 -9.87 -19.93 16.19
C LEU A 91 -9.11 -18.82 16.90
N LYS A 92 -8.43 -19.12 18.01
CA LYS A 92 -7.64 -18.15 18.77
C LYS A 92 -6.26 -17.99 18.12
N PRO A 93 -5.83 -16.79 17.71
CA PRO A 93 -4.52 -16.60 17.10
C PRO A 93 -3.41 -16.68 18.14
N PHE A 94 -2.26 -17.25 17.76
CA PHE A 94 -1.11 -17.37 18.66
C PHE A 94 0.24 -17.05 18.01
N VAL A 95 0.35 -17.15 16.68
CA VAL A 95 1.46 -16.60 15.88
C VAL A 95 0.90 -15.91 14.66
N GLY A 96 1.52 -14.82 14.23
CA GLY A 96 1.10 -14.09 13.04
C GLY A 96 2.22 -13.25 12.45
N GLY A 97 2.17 -13.08 11.13
CA GLY A 97 3.07 -12.23 10.38
C GLY A 97 2.50 -11.95 8.99
N THR A 98 3.27 -11.23 8.18
CA THR A 98 2.91 -10.92 6.81
C THR A 98 3.57 -11.90 5.84
N TYR A 99 4.47 -11.43 5.00
CA TYR A 99 5.26 -12.23 4.07
C TYR A 99 6.41 -12.97 4.79
N PHE A 100 6.53 -14.26 4.51
CA PHE A 100 7.68 -15.08 4.91
C PHE A 100 8.34 -15.64 3.64
N PRO A 101 9.65 -15.41 3.41
CA PRO A 101 10.36 -16.02 2.28
C PRO A 101 10.38 -17.55 2.45
N PRO A 102 10.53 -18.36 1.40
CA PRO A 102 10.49 -19.82 1.53
C PRO A 102 11.58 -20.36 2.47
N GLU A 103 12.80 -19.82 2.35
CA GLU A 103 14.00 -20.24 3.07
C GLU A 103 14.55 -19.15 4.01
N ASP A 104 15.38 -19.56 4.96
CA ASP A 104 16.03 -18.65 5.90
C ASP A 104 17.00 -17.70 5.18
N GLY A 105 16.78 -16.39 5.35
CA GLY A 105 17.68 -15.34 4.90
C GLY A 105 18.52 -14.76 6.03
N VAL A 106 19.39 -13.80 5.70
CA VAL A 106 20.26 -13.12 6.68
C VAL A 106 19.45 -12.36 7.74
N HIS A 107 18.29 -11.82 7.38
CA HIS A 107 17.48 -10.94 8.23
C HIS A 107 16.06 -11.44 8.51
N ARG A 108 15.63 -12.52 7.86
CA ARG A 108 14.27 -13.05 7.98
C ARG A 108 14.29 -14.57 8.05
N VAL A 109 13.50 -15.10 8.97
CA VAL A 109 13.28 -16.55 9.08
C VAL A 109 12.35 -16.98 7.95
N GLY A 110 12.71 -18.07 7.30
CA GLY A 110 11.96 -18.67 6.21
C GLY A 110 10.69 -19.36 6.69
N PHE A 111 9.72 -19.44 5.79
CA PHE A 111 8.42 -20.03 6.02
C PHE A 111 8.54 -21.50 6.40
N ARG A 112 9.47 -22.24 5.78
CA ARG A 112 9.80 -23.61 6.16
C ARG A 112 10.20 -23.73 7.63
N THR A 113 11.14 -22.90 8.08
CA THR A 113 11.60 -22.88 9.48
C THR A 113 10.50 -22.45 10.44
N VAL A 114 9.69 -21.46 10.06
CA VAL A 114 8.52 -21.02 10.85
C VAL A 114 7.53 -22.17 11.04
N LEU A 115 7.14 -22.86 9.95
CA LEU A 115 6.19 -23.96 10.00
C LEU A 115 6.67 -25.10 10.91
N LEU A 116 7.94 -25.52 10.77
CA LEU A 116 8.51 -26.60 11.57
C LEU A 116 8.57 -26.22 13.06
N ARG A 117 9.00 -25.00 13.39
CA ARG A 117 9.04 -24.53 14.78
C ARG A 117 7.65 -24.46 15.40
N ILE A 118 6.64 -23.99 14.66
CA ILE A 118 5.27 -23.94 15.17
C ILE A 118 4.73 -25.35 15.40
N ALA A 119 4.99 -26.28 14.49
CA ALA A 119 4.56 -27.68 14.62
C ALA A 119 5.21 -28.36 15.85
N GLU A 120 6.50 -28.14 16.06
CA GLU A 120 7.24 -28.62 17.24
C GLU A 120 6.65 -28.03 18.53
N GLN A 121 6.49 -26.70 18.60
CA GLN A 121 5.93 -26.04 19.78
C GLN A 121 4.49 -26.46 20.07
N TRP A 122 3.68 -26.74 19.04
CA TRP A 122 2.33 -27.28 19.23
C TRP A 122 2.33 -28.68 19.84
N LYS A 123 3.33 -29.50 19.51
CA LYS A 123 3.46 -30.86 20.04
C LYS A 123 4.03 -30.88 21.46
N GLU A 124 5.04 -30.05 21.73
CA GLU A 124 5.83 -30.12 22.97
C GLU A 124 5.36 -29.14 24.04
N ASN A 125 4.89 -27.96 23.65
CA ASN A 125 4.59 -26.84 24.56
C ASN A 125 3.20 -26.24 24.33
N LYS A 126 2.22 -27.09 23.97
CA LYS A 126 0.85 -26.68 23.63
C LYS A 126 0.22 -25.75 24.67
N ASP A 127 0.30 -26.11 25.95
CA ASP A 127 -0.36 -25.36 27.02
C ASP A 127 0.20 -23.93 27.14
N ALA A 128 1.52 -23.77 26.95
CA ALA A 128 2.17 -22.45 26.94
C ALA A 128 1.69 -21.61 25.75
N LEU A 129 1.51 -22.21 24.56
CA LEU A 129 0.95 -21.52 23.39
C LEU A 129 -0.49 -21.07 23.64
N LEU A 130 -1.32 -21.93 24.26
CA LEU A 130 -2.71 -21.59 24.59
C LEU A 130 -2.78 -20.44 25.61
N GLU A 131 -1.92 -20.45 26.62
CA GLU A 131 -1.84 -19.39 27.62
C GLU A 131 -1.43 -18.05 26.99
N ASN A 132 -0.39 -18.04 26.13
CA ASN A 132 0.03 -16.84 25.42
C ASN A 132 -1.04 -16.32 24.47
N SER A 133 -1.70 -17.21 23.71
CA SER A 133 -2.83 -16.86 22.85
C SER A 133 -3.94 -16.15 23.63
N GLN A 134 -4.30 -16.70 24.80
CA GLN A 134 -5.33 -16.14 25.66
C GLN A 134 -4.92 -14.76 26.21
N LYS A 135 -3.66 -14.57 26.63
CA LYS A 135 -3.14 -13.28 27.09
C LYS A 135 -3.20 -12.20 25.99
N ILE A 136 -2.82 -12.54 24.76
CA ILE A 136 -2.87 -11.59 23.63
C ILE A 136 -4.33 -11.26 23.30
N LEU A 137 -5.20 -12.26 23.26
CA LEU A 137 -6.63 -12.05 23.00
C LEU A 137 -7.27 -11.14 24.07
N GLU A 138 -6.95 -11.35 25.35
CA GLU A 138 -7.41 -10.49 26.43
C GLU A 138 -6.88 -9.06 26.31
N ALA A 139 -5.63 -8.87 25.88
CA ALA A 139 -5.07 -7.55 25.64
C ALA A 139 -5.78 -6.85 24.48
N LEU A 140 -6.05 -7.56 23.39
CA LEU A 140 -6.82 -7.06 22.24
C LEU A 140 -8.26 -6.70 22.64
N LEU A 141 -8.94 -7.59 23.38
CA LEU A 141 -10.29 -7.36 23.87
C LEU A 141 -10.34 -6.15 24.81
N ARG A 142 -9.40 -6.02 25.76
CA ARG A 142 -9.30 -4.85 26.64
C ARG A 142 -9.08 -3.54 25.89
N ARG A 143 -8.44 -3.58 24.72
CA ARG A 143 -8.24 -2.41 23.86
C ARG A 143 -9.49 -2.08 23.02
N SER A 144 -10.27 -3.10 22.65
CA SER A 144 -11.56 -2.94 21.95
C SER A 144 -12.72 -2.58 22.88
N GLU A 145 -12.68 -3.04 24.13
CA GLU A 145 -13.61 -2.66 25.18
C GLU A 145 -13.32 -1.22 25.58
N ILE A 146 -14.20 -0.29 25.20
CA ILE A 146 -14.25 1.03 25.82
C ILE A 146 -14.69 0.81 27.28
N ARG A 147 -13.74 0.45 28.14
CA ARG A 147 -13.97 0.41 29.58
C ARG A 147 -14.04 1.85 30.05
N VAL A 148 -15.25 2.36 30.15
CA VAL A 148 -15.56 3.53 30.98
C VAL A 148 -15.18 3.14 32.42
N ARG A 149 -13.95 3.47 32.84
CA ARG A 149 -13.48 3.25 34.21
C ARG A 149 -14.21 4.27 35.10
N GLY A 150 -15.33 3.88 35.69
CA GLY A 150 -16.09 4.74 36.61
C GLY A 150 -16.73 5.96 35.95
N GLN A 151 -17.17 6.93 36.76
CA GLN A 151 -17.86 8.18 36.33
C GLN A 151 -16.97 9.16 35.53
N GLU A 152 -15.96 8.71 34.82
CA GLU A 152 -15.18 9.60 33.95
C GLU A 152 -15.98 9.89 32.68
N SER A 153 -16.28 11.18 32.47
CA SER A 153 -16.87 11.64 31.21
C SER A 153 -15.83 11.49 30.10
N PRO A 154 -16.24 11.13 28.87
CA PRO A 154 -15.32 11.09 27.74
C PRO A 154 -14.64 12.47 27.54
N PRO A 155 -13.42 12.50 26.98
CA PRO A 155 -12.74 13.76 26.68
C PRO A 155 -13.63 14.65 25.79
N SER A 156 -13.53 15.97 25.99
CA SER A 156 -14.30 16.90 25.16
C SER A 156 -13.90 16.77 23.68
N PRO A 157 -14.81 17.03 22.73
CA PRO A 157 -14.47 17.04 21.32
C PRO A 157 -13.25 17.93 21.00
N GLN A 158 -13.10 19.06 21.68
CA GLN A 158 -11.95 19.97 21.52
C GLN A 158 -10.64 19.31 21.96
N ALA A 159 -10.63 18.59 23.09
CA ALA A 159 -9.46 17.86 23.54
C ALA A 159 -9.07 16.76 22.54
N VAL A 160 -10.06 16.02 22.02
CA VAL A 160 -9.83 14.99 21.00
C VAL A 160 -9.24 15.60 19.71
N LEU A 161 -9.83 16.69 19.20
CA LEU A 161 -9.32 17.40 18.02
C LEU A 161 -7.88 17.87 18.22
N ALA A 162 -7.57 18.47 19.37
CA ALA A 162 -6.23 18.95 19.68
C ALA A 162 -5.21 17.81 19.75
N THR A 163 -5.57 16.69 20.40
CA THR A 163 -4.70 15.51 20.46
C THR A 163 -4.46 14.90 19.08
N CYS A 164 -5.51 14.73 18.26
CA CYS A 164 -5.37 14.21 16.90
C CYS A 164 -4.47 15.12 16.04
N PHE A 165 -4.65 16.44 16.12
CA PHE A 165 -3.79 17.38 15.41
C PHE A 165 -2.33 17.30 15.87
N GLN A 166 -2.08 17.27 17.19
CA GLN A 166 -0.71 17.15 17.72
C GLN A 166 -0.04 15.84 17.27
N GLN A 167 -0.76 14.73 17.25
CA GLN A 167 -0.22 13.45 16.77
C GLN A 167 0.17 13.51 15.30
N LEU A 168 -0.71 14.04 14.43
CA LEU A 168 -0.43 14.19 13.01
C LEU A 168 0.72 15.19 12.76
N SER A 169 0.72 16.32 13.46
CA SER A 169 1.80 17.31 13.35
C SER A 169 3.15 16.74 13.80
N SER A 170 3.17 15.83 14.78
CA SER A 170 4.42 15.24 15.28
C SER A 170 4.99 14.17 14.34
N SER A 171 4.14 13.53 13.53
CA SER A 171 4.55 12.51 12.57
C SER A 171 4.64 13.03 11.14
N TYR A 172 4.36 14.31 10.91
CA TYR A 172 4.36 14.94 9.60
C TYR A 172 5.77 15.00 9.02
N ASP A 173 5.88 14.64 7.75
CA ASP A 173 7.10 14.79 6.96
C ASP A 173 7.07 16.13 6.22
N GLU A 174 7.86 17.09 6.69
CA GLU A 174 7.92 18.43 6.10
C GLU A 174 8.55 18.45 4.71
N GLU A 175 9.42 17.48 4.39
CA GLU A 175 10.15 17.43 3.12
C GLU A 175 9.31 16.79 2.01
N TYR A 176 8.64 15.67 2.32
CA TYR A 176 7.91 14.88 1.33
C TYR A 176 6.40 14.80 1.57
N GLY A 177 5.88 15.41 2.63
CA GLY A 177 4.48 15.28 3.02
C GLY A 177 4.12 13.87 3.51
N GLY A 178 2.93 13.71 4.08
CA GLY A 178 2.48 12.45 4.70
C GLY A 178 2.89 12.32 6.16
N PHE A 179 2.55 11.17 6.76
CA PHE A 179 2.58 10.97 8.22
C PHE A 179 3.31 9.69 8.66
N SER A 180 4.08 9.07 7.76
CA SER A 180 4.92 7.90 8.01
C SER A 180 6.23 8.02 7.22
N LYS A 181 7.27 7.26 7.59
CA LYS A 181 8.54 7.25 6.84
C LYS A 181 8.47 6.32 5.63
N SER A 182 8.36 5.01 5.85
CA SER A 182 8.13 4.01 4.81
C SER A 182 7.50 2.74 5.42
N PRO A 183 6.62 2.04 4.69
CA PRO A 183 5.92 2.52 3.49
C PRO A 183 5.02 3.75 3.78
N LYS A 184 4.71 4.52 2.73
CA LYS A 184 3.82 5.69 2.78
C LYS A 184 2.49 5.41 2.10
N PHE A 185 1.41 5.58 2.85
CA PHE A 185 0.03 5.43 2.39
C PHE A 185 -0.66 6.80 2.24
N PRO A 186 -1.54 7.00 1.26
CA PRO A 186 -2.22 8.28 1.06
C PRO A 186 -3.06 8.78 2.25
N THR A 187 -3.66 7.85 3.02
CA THR A 187 -4.48 8.13 4.22
C THR A 187 -5.46 9.31 4.09
N PRO A 188 -6.41 9.31 3.12
CA PRO A 188 -7.30 10.45 2.87
C PRO A 188 -8.10 10.91 4.09
N VAL A 189 -8.40 10.00 5.02
CA VAL A 189 -9.07 10.30 6.30
C VAL A 189 -8.30 11.32 7.16
N ASN A 190 -6.96 11.23 7.20
CA ASN A 190 -6.12 12.15 7.96
C ASN A 190 -6.15 13.54 7.30
N LEU A 191 -6.10 13.59 5.97
CA LEU A 191 -6.17 14.83 5.20
C LEU A 191 -7.54 15.52 5.37
N ASN A 192 -8.63 14.75 5.31
CA ASN A 192 -9.99 15.25 5.57
C ASN A 192 -10.18 15.75 7.01
N PHE A 193 -9.55 15.08 7.99
CA PHE A 193 -9.48 15.57 9.36
C PHE A 193 -8.76 16.92 9.43
N LEU A 194 -7.59 17.07 8.80
CA LEU A 194 -6.84 18.33 8.78
C LEU A 194 -7.61 19.47 8.12
N PHE A 195 -8.33 19.22 7.02
CA PHE A 195 -9.23 20.21 6.42
C PHE A 195 -10.36 20.63 7.37
N THR A 196 -10.89 19.67 8.14
CA THR A 196 -11.93 19.96 9.15
C THR A 196 -11.34 20.75 10.32
N TYR A 197 -10.15 20.39 10.79
CA TYR A 197 -9.44 21.08 11.84
C TYR A 197 -9.12 22.53 11.44
N TRP A 198 -8.59 22.74 10.23
CA TRP A 198 -8.39 24.08 9.66
C TRP A 198 -9.68 24.88 9.63
N ALA A 199 -10.79 24.31 9.16
CA ALA A 199 -12.06 25.02 9.05
C ALA A 199 -12.57 25.54 10.42
N LEU A 200 -12.27 24.82 11.50
CA LEU A 200 -12.61 25.21 12.88
C LEU A 200 -11.60 26.18 13.51
N HIS A 201 -10.36 26.25 13.00
CA HIS A 201 -9.25 27.02 13.59
C HIS A 201 -8.61 28.00 12.58
N ARG A 202 -9.39 28.53 11.63
CA ARG A 202 -8.88 29.31 10.48
C ARG A 202 -7.96 30.47 10.85
N THR A 203 -8.17 31.07 12.01
CA THR A 203 -7.43 32.26 12.47
C THR A 203 -6.23 31.93 13.37
N THR A 204 -5.93 30.64 13.60
CA THR A 204 -4.81 30.23 14.46
C THR A 204 -3.64 29.70 13.62
N PRO A 205 -2.40 29.77 14.15
CA PRO A 205 -1.23 29.16 13.51
C PRO A 205 -1.42 27.66 13.26
N GLU A 206 -2.04 26.93 14.19
CA GLU A 206 -2.30 25.50 14.06
C GLU A 206 -3.28 25.21 12.91
N GLY A 207 -4.30 26.05 12.73
CA GLY A 207 -5.20 25.93 11.58
C GLY A 207 -4.46 26.12 10.26
N ALA A 208 -3.61 27.15 10.16
CA ALA A 208 -2.78 27.39 8.98
C ALA A 208 -1.83 26.21 8.69
N GLN A 209 -1.20 25.66 9.74
CA GLN A 209 -0.35 24.47 9.64
C GLN A 209 -1.14 23.24 9.18
N ALA A 210 -2.34 23.00 9.70
CA ALA A 210 -3.19 21.88 9.29
C ALA A 210 -3.50 21.93 7.79
N LEU A 211 -3.85 23.11 7.27
CA LEU A 211 -4.09 23.30 5.85
C LEU A 211 -2.82 23.06 5.02
N GLN A 212 -1.68 23.62 5.47
CA GLN A 212 -0.40 23.43 4.79
C GLN A 212 -0.02 21.95 4.69
N MET A 213 -0.11 21.20 5.80
CA MET A 213 0.22 19.77 5.82
C MET A 213 -0.64 18.99 4.83
N ALA A 214 -1.94 19.27 4.78
CA ALA A 214 -2.87 18.57 3.90
C ALA A 214 -2.60 18.87 2.41
N LEU A 215 -2.48 20.17 2.05
CA LEU A 215 -2.24 20.57 0.66
C LEU A 215 -0.86 20.15 0.17
N HIS A 216 0.17 20.26 1.01
CA HIS A 216 1.52 19.82 0.67
C HIS A 216 1.57 18.31 0.43
N THR A 217 0.97 17.52 1.32
CA THR A 217 0.91 16.05 1.16
C THR A 217 0.24 15.66 -0.16
N LEU A 218 -0.87 16.30 -0.52
CA LEU A 218 -1.54 16.06 -1.81
C LEU A 218 -0.65 16.40 -3.00
N LYS A 219 0.05 17.54 -2.98
CA LYS A 219 0.99 17.91 -4.05
C LYS A 219 2.13 16.90 -4.19
N MET A 220 2.72 16.48 -3.07
CA MET A 220 3.82 15.51 -3.09
C MET A 220 3.38 14.13 -3.59
N MET A 221 2.18 13.68 -3.24
CA MET A 221 1.62 12.45 -3.81
C MET A 221 1.37 12.57 -5.31
N ALA A 222 0.75 13.64 -5.77
CA ALA A 222 0.45 13.86 -7.19
C ALA A 222 1.70 14.01 -8.08
N HIS A 223 2.81 14.50 -7.52
CA HIS A 223 4.11 14.55 -8.20
C HIS A 223 4.93 13.27 -8.06
N GLY A 224 4.61 12.42 -7.08
CA GLY A 224 5.27 11.14 -6.84
C GLY A 224 4.97 10.10 -7.92
N GLY A 225 5.70 8.99 -7.89
CA GLY A 225 5.42 7.81 -8.72
C GLY A 225 4.27 6.95 -8.20
N ILE A 226 3.71 7.29 -7.03
CA ILE A 226 2.41 6.75 -6.58
C ILE A 226 1.25 7.21 -7.47
N HIS A 227 1.38 8.36 -8.16
CA HIS A 227 0.44 8.82 -9.18
C HIS A 227 0.89 8.28 -10.53
N ASP A 228 0.01 7.59 -11.25
CA ASP A 228 0.30 7.10 -12.59
C ASP A 228 0.15 8.25 -13.59
N HIS A 229 1.28 8.85 -13.98
CA HIS A 229 1.30 10.03 -14.86
C HIS A 229 0.81 9.77 -16.30
N ILE A 230 0.64 8.50 -16.70
CA ILE A 230 0.19 8.12 -18.05
C ILE A 230 -1.16 7.42 -17.98
N GLY A 231 -1.25 6.36 -17.18
CA GLY A 231 -2.46 5.56 -16.99
C GLY A 231 -3.45 6.18 -16.02
N GLN A 232 -3.11 7.27 -15.34
CA GLN A 232 -3.98 8.03 -14.44
C GLN A 232 -4.37 7.26 -13.16
N GLY A 233 -4.84 8.00 -12.16
CA GLY A 233 -5.17 7.46 -10.85
C GLY A 233 -3.96 7.13 -9.99
N PHE A 234 -4.22 6.70 -8.75
CA PHE A 234 -3.17 6.42 -7.76
C PHE A 234 -2.98 4.93 -7.52
N HIS A 235 -1.72 4.51 -7.48
CA HIS A 235 -1.30 3.25 -6.89
C HIS A 235 -1.51 3.27 -5.37
N ARG A 236 -1.59 2.11 -4.74
CA ARG A 236 -2.07 2.00 -3.35
C ARG A 236 -1.15 2.66 -2.32
N TYR A 237 0.16 2.46 -2.44
CA TYR A 237 1.13 3.04 -1.52
C TYR A 237 2.54 3.08 -2.12
N SER A 238 3.39 3.92 -1.54
CA SER A 238 4.81 4.00 -1.88
C SER A 238 5.65 3.18 -0.88
N THR A 239 6.60 2.41 -1.39
CA THR A 239 7.56 1.66 -0.57
C THR A 239 8.59 2.56 0.10
N ASP A 240 8.80 3.77 -0.42
CA ASP A 240 9.68 4.79 0.15
C ASP A 240 8.96 6.03 0.67
N GLN A 241 9.77 6.85 1.34
CA GLN A 241 9.40 8.15 1.90
C GLN A 241 9.16 9.25 0.84
N HIS A 242 9.62 9.07 -0.39
CA HIS A 242 9.59 10.12 -1.43
C HIS A 242 8.34 10.05 -2.30
N TRP A 243 7.40 9.15 -1.99
CA TRP A 243 6.26 8.80 -2.86
C TRP A 243 6.69 8.27 -4.23
N HIS A 244 7.89 7.68 -4.34
CA HIS A 244 8.52 7.39 -5.62
C HIS A 244 8.20 5.98 -6.13
N VAL A 245 8.55 4.91 -5.40
CA VAL A 245 8.34 3.54 -5.89
C VAL A 245 7.04 2.96 -5.34
N PRO A 246 5.99 2.77 -6.16
CA PRO A 246 4.71 2.24 -5.69
C PRO A 246 4.73 0.72 -5.53
N HIS A 247 3.76 0.20 -4.78
CA HIS A 247 3.14 -1.07 -5.15
C HIS A 247 1.98 -0.79 -6.08
N PHE A 248 1.99 -1.42 -7.25
CA PHE A 248 1.28 -0.90 -8.43
C PHE A 248 -0.23 -1.20 -8.46
N GLU A 249 -0.75 -1.95 -7.50
CA GLU A 249 -2.19 -2.18 -7.35
C GLU A 249 -2.95 -0.85 -7.21
N LYS A 250 -4.10 -0.75 -7.87
CA LYS A 250 -4.98 0.43 -7.79
C LYS A 250 -6.34 -0.02 -7.27
N MET A 251 -6.72 0.50 -6.10
CA MET A 251 -7.94 0.06 -5.42
C MET A 251 -9.05 1.09 -5.58
N LEU A 252 -10.27 0.67 -5.92
CA LEU A 252 -11.41 1.58 -6.13
C LEU A 252 -11.66 2.48 -4.91
N TYR A 253 -11.54 1.92 -3.71
CA TYR A 253 -11.79 2.68 -2.48
C TYR A 253 -10.71 3.74 -2.22
N ASP A 254 -9.48 3.55 -2.70
CA ASP A 254 -8.42 4.55 -2.59
C ASP A 254 -8.69 5.68 -3.60
N GLN A 255 -9.03 5.33 -4.85
CA GLN A 255 -9.42 6.31 -5.87
C GLN A 255 -10.61 7.16 -5.42
N GLY A 256 -11.70 6.54 -4.95
CA GLY A 256 -12.90 7.25 -4.54
C GLY A 256 -12.66 8.21 -3.37
N GLN A 257 -11.86 7.79 -2.38
CA GLN A 257 -11.51 8.66 -1.25
C GLN A 257 -10.58 9.80 -1.67
N LEU A 258 -9.58 9.53 -2.53
CA LEU A 258 -8.68 10.56 -3.03
C LEU A 258 -9.41 11.58 -3.91
N ALA A 259 -10.28 11.15 -4.82
CA ALA A 259 -11.09 12.05 -5.64
C ALA A 259 -11.88 13.05 -4.77
N ALA A 260 -12.50 12.57 -3.69
CA ALA A 260 -13.21 13.43 -2.74
C ALA A 260 -12.27 14.39 -2.00
N THR A 261 -11.11 13.92 -1.55
CA THR A 261 -10.12 14.75 -0.83
C THR A 261 -9.46 15.81 -1.72
N TYR A 262 -9.09 15.46 -2.97
CA TYR A 262 -8.59 16.41 -3.96
C TYR A 262 -9.65 17.44 -4.35
N SER A 263 -10.91 17.01 -4.54
CA SER A 263 -12.03 17.94 -4.78
C SER A 263 -12.20 18.93 -3.62
N ARG A 264 -12.07 18.46 -2.38
CA ARG A 264 -12.13 19.33 -1.19
C ARG A 264 -10.93 20.28 -1.11
N ALA A 265 -9.74 19.83 -1.48
CA ALA A 265 -8.55 20.68 -1.56
C ALA A 265 -8.79 21.84 -2.54
N PHE A 266 -9.30 21.55 -3.74
CA PHE A 266 -9.69 22.58 -4.72
C PHE A 266 -10.73 23.55 -4.16
N GLN A 267 -11.81 23.06 -3.55
CA GLN A 267 -12.84 23.91 -2.96
C GLN A 267 -12.31 24.85 -1.87
N ILE A 268 -11.26 24.44 -1.15
CA ILE A 268 -10.65 25.23 -0.07
C ILE A 268 -9.63 26.22 -0.62
N SER A 269 -8.76 25.79 -1.54
CA SER A 269 -7.62 26.58 -2.00
C SER A 269 -7.92 27.43 -3.25
N GLY A 270 -8.88 27.01 -4.07
CA GLY A 270 -9.09 27.55 -5.43
C GLY A 270 -8.00 27.18 -6.43
N ASP A 271 -7.07 26.29 -6.08
CA ASP A 271 -5.93 25.88 -6.92
C ASP A 271 -6.38 24.76 -7.88
N GLU A 272 -6.52 25.09 -9.16
CA GLU A 272 -6.98 24.18 -10.24
C GLU A 272 -6.16 22.89 -10.34
N PHE A 273 -4.90 22.90 -9.88
CA PHE A 273 -4.08 21.69 -9.80
C PHE A 273 -4.82 20.53 -9.10
N PHE A 274 -5.50 20.81 -7.98
CA PHE A 274 -6.23 19.76 -7.26
C PHE A 274 -7.50 19.32 -8.00
N ALA A 275 -8.13 20.20 -8.78
CA ALA A 275 -9.27 19.85 -9.63
C ALA A 275 -8.85 18.96 -10.80
N ASP A 276 -7.68 19.22 -11.39
CA ASP A 276 -7.09 18.39 -12.44
C ASP A 276 -6.79 16.99 -11.93
N ILE A 277 -6.17 16.85 -10.75
CA ILE A 277 -5.94 15.52 -10.15
C ILE A 277 -7.25 14.81 -9.80
N ALA A 278 -8.27 15.53 -9.35
CA ALA A 278 -9.59 14.92 -9.13
C ALA A 278 -10.22 14.40 -10.45
N ARG A 279 -10.10 15.17 -11.55
CA ARG A 279 -10.54 14.74 -12.88
C ARG A 279 -9.75 13.53 -13.37
N ASP A 280 -8.44 13.52 -13.16
CA ASP A 280 -7.54 12.42 -13.49
C ASP A 280 -8.01 11.10 -12.88
N ILE A 281 -8.25 11.11 -11.56
CA ILE A 281 -8.75 9.93 -10.84
C ILE A 281 -10.10 9.46 -11.40
N LEU A 282 -11.02 10.40 -11.65
CA LEU A 282 -12.35 10.07 -12.16
C LEU A 282 -12.31 9.50 -13.59
N LEU A 283 -11.38 9.97 -14.43
CA LEU A 283 -11.16 9.43 -15.76
C LEU A 283 -10.65 7.99 -15.71
N TYR A 284 -9.67 7.70 -14.86
CA TYR A 284 -9.20 6.34 -14.60
C TYR A 284 -10.34 5.43 -14.14
N VAL A 285 -11.08 5.83 -13.10
CA VAL A 285 -12.19 5.02 -12.56
C VAL A 285 -13.27 4.77 -13.62
N SER A 286 -13.60 5.79 -14.42
CA SER A 286 -14.59 5.66 -15.49
C SER A 286 -14.12 4.76 -16.64
N ARG A 287 -12.83 4.74 -16.94
CA ARG A 287 -12.28 4.00 -18.09
C ARG A 287 -11.95 2.56 -17.72
N ASP A 288 -11.28 2.34 -16.59
CA ASP A 288 -10.63 1.07 -16.26
C ASP A 288 -11.37 0.30 -15.16
N LEU A 289 -12.01 1.00 -14.22
CA LEU A 289 -12.72 0.37 -13.09
C LEU A 289 -14.25 0.32 -13.26
N SER A 290 -14.79 0.68 -14.41
CA SER A 290 -16.24 0.66 -14.66
C SER A 290 -16.65 -0.55 -15.49
N ASP A 291 -17.73 -1.23 -15.10
CA ASP A 291 -18.29 -2.34 -15.86
C ASP A 291 -19.38 -1.83 -16.84
N GLN A 292 -19.41 -2.38 -18.06
CA GLN A 292 -20.40 -2.00 -19.08
C GLN A 292 -21.85 -2.32 -18.68
N ALA A 293 -22.07 -3.30 -17.81
CA ALA A 293 -23.36 -3.63 -17.22
C ALA A 293 -23.75 -2.70 -16.04
N GLY A 294 -22.83 -1.81 -15.63
CA GLY A 294 -22.97 -0.92 -14.49
C GLY A 294 -22.25 -1.43 -13.24
N GLY A 295 -21.97 -0.52 -12.31
CA GLY A 295 -21.12 -0.80 -11.15
C GLY A 295 -19.64 -0.60 -11.45
N PHE A 296 -18.80 -0.93 -10.47
CA PHE A 296 -17.35 -0.74 -10.54
C PHE A 296 -16.61 -2.00 -10.07
N TYR A 297 -15.49 -2.31 -10.71
CA TYR A 297 -14.53 -3.31 -10.24
C TYR A 297 -13.88 -2.84 -8.93
N SER A 298 -13.55 -3.77 -8.04
CA SER A 298 -12.95 -3.44 -6.72
C SER A 298 -11.52 -2.92 -6.83
N ALA A 299 -10.76 -3.37 -7.83
CA ALA A 299 -9.35 -3.06 -8.00
C ALA A 299 -8.81 -3.44 -9.39
N GLU A 300 -7.60 -2.95 -9.68
CA GLU A 300 -6.71 -3.38 -10.76
C GLU A 300 -5.47 -4.08 -10.16
N ASP A 301 -5.05 -5.17 -10.81
CA ASP A 301 -3.91 -6.02 -10.39
C ASP A 301 -2.58 -5.27 -10.49
N ALA A 302 -1.71 -5.46 -9.48
CA ALA A 302 -0.34 -4.93 -9.52
C ALA A 302 0.50 -5.61 -10.62
N ASP A 303 0.21 -6.88 -10.92
CA ASP A 303 1.01 -7.69 -11.83
C ASP A 303 0.43 -7.67 -13.25
N SER A 304 1.26 -7.27 -14.22
CA SER A 304 0.87 -7.14 -15.63
C SER A 304 1.90 -7.81 -16.56
N TYR A 305 1.47 -8.16 -17.77
CA TYR A 305 2.34 -8.76 -18.77
C TYR A 305 3.19 -7.68 -19.43
N PRO A 306 4.55 -7.76 -19.39
CA PRO A 306 5.40 -6.73 -19.99
C PRO A 306 5.19 -6.54 -21.49
N THR A 307 4.81 -7.61 -22.20
CA THR A 307 4.50 -7.57 -23.64
C THR A 307 3.31 -8.48 -23.94
N THR A 308 2.69 -8.32 -25.11
CA THR A 308 1.59 -9.18 -25.58
C THR A 308 2.01 -10.65 -25.77
N THR A 309 3.30 -10.93 -25.83
CA THR A 309 3.88 -12.28 -25.97
C THR A 309 4.41 -12.86 -24.66
N SER A 310 4.38 -12.09 -23.57
CA SER A 310 4.89 -12.54 -22.28
C SER A 310 3.99 -13.64 -21.70
N THR A 311 4.60 -14.67 -21.12
CA THR A 311 3.88 -15.76 -20.42
C THR A 311 3.86 -15.59 -18.92
N GLU A 312 4.69 -14.70 -18.38
CA GLU A 312 4.80 -14.37 -16.96
C GLU A 312 4.50 -12.89 -16.75
N LYS A 313 3.76 -12.59 -15.68
CA LYS A 313 3.50 -11.23 -15.23
C LYS A 313 4.68 -10.70 -14.42
N ARG A 314 4.79 -9.38 -14.33
CA ARG A 314 5.70 -8.67 -13.44
C ARG A 314 4.98 -7.54 -12.74
N GLU A 315 5.44 -7.18 -11.54
CA GLU A 315 4.88 -6.02 -10.83
C GLU A 315 5.05 -4.73 -11.66
N GLY A 316 3.95 -4.01 -11.87
CA GLY A 316 3.96 -2.67 -12.47
C GLY A 316 4.32 -2.59 -13.95
N ALA A 317 4.32 -3.70 -14.70
CA ALA A 317 4.85 -3.75 -16.07
C ALA A 317 4.22 -2.73 -17.05
N PHE A 318 2.94 -2.36 -16.88
CA PHE A 318 2.28 -1.31 -17.67
C PHE A 318 2.66 0.13 -17.29
N CYS A 319 3.27 0.31 -16.11
CA CYS A 319 3.45 1.62 -15.47
C CYS A 319 4.92 2.06 -15.43
N VAL A 320 5.85 1.24 -15.95
CA VAL A 320 7.30 1.48 -15.87
C VAL A 320 7.98 1.40 -17.22
N TRP A 321 9.04 2.20 -17.39
CA TRP A 321 9.60 2.49 -18.70
C TRP A 321 11.13 2.38 -18.73
N ALA A 322 11.68 1.72 -19.75
CA ALA A 322 13.09 1.86 -20.08
C ALA A 322 13.31 3.20 -20.80
N ALA A 323 14.46 3.82 -20.59
CA ALA A 323 14.78 5.09 -21.26
C ALA A 323 14.78 4.95 -22.79
N GLU A 324 15.27 3.82 -23.30
CA GLU A 324 15.27 3.51 -24.74
C GLU A 324 13.86 3.46 -25.33
N GLU A 325 12.88 2.93 -24.58
CA GLU A 325 11.46 2.89 -25.00
C GLU A 325 10.91 4.31 -25.16
N ILE A 326 11.20 5.20 -24.20
CA ILE A 326 10.76 6.60 -24.24
C ILE A 326 11.40 7.33 -25.42
N ARG A 327 12.71 7.14 -25.66
CA ARG A 327 13.42 7.74 -26.81
C ARG A 327 12.84 7.28 -28.14
N ALA A 328 12.47 6.02 -28.26
CA ALA A 328 11.86 5.48 -29.47
C ALA A 328 10.44 6.02 -29.71
N LEU A 329 9.67 6.27 -28.64
CA LEU A 329 8.29 6.75 -28.73
C LEU A 329 8.17 8.27 -28.94
N LEU A 330 9.16 9.04 -28.48
CA LEU A 330 9.16 10.51 -28.53
C LEU A 330 10.39 11.07 -29.29
N PRO A 331 10.65 10.66 -30.55
CA PRO A 331 11.86 11.02 -31.28
C PRO A 331 11.84 12.46 -31.83
N ASP A 332 10.67 13.11 -31.84
CA ASP A 332 10.49 14.38 -32.55
C ASP A 332 11.33 15.49 -31.90
N PRO A 333 12.00 16.34 -32.70
CA PRO A 333 12.79 17.45 -32.19
C PRO A 333 11.90 18.55 -31.62
N VAL A 334 12.42 19.27 -30.61
CA VAL A 334 11.70 20.40 -30.00
C VAL A 334 12.19 21.71 -30.59
N GLU A 335 11.33 22.38 -31.35
CA GLU A 335 11.63 23.71 -31.88
C GLU A 335 11.88 24.72 -30.75
N GLY A 336 12.99 25.46 -30.85
CA GLY A 336 13.38 26.48 -29.89
C GLY A 336 14.15 25.96 -28.67
N ALA A 337 14.37 24.65 -28.57
CA ALA A 337 15.29 24.06 -27.58
C ALA A 337 16.75 24.16 -28.03
N THR A 338 17.66 23.74 -27.15
CA THR A 338 19.06 23.46 -27.51
C THR A 338 19.12 22.47 -28.68
N GLU A 339 20.05 22.68 -29.62
CA GLU A 339 20.17 21.86 -30.84
C GLU A 339 20.26 20.36 -30.50
N GLY A 340 19.42 19.56 -31.16
CA GLY A 340 19.34 18.11 -30.95
C GLY A 340 18.42 17.66 -29.81
N THR A 341 17.76 18.56 -29.08
CA THR A 341 16.79 18.20 -28.03
C THR A 341 15.52 17.60 -28.65
N THR A 342 15.11 16.45 -28.14
CA THR A 342 13.89 15.72 -28.53
C THR A 342 12.80 15.84 -27.47
N LEU A 343 11.56 15.49 -27.83
CA LEU A 343 10.46 15.36 -26.87
C LEU A 343 10.79 14.35 -25.76
N ALA A 344 11.53 13.27 -26.09
CA ALA A 344 12.04 12.35 -25.09
C ALA A 344 12.93 13.03 -24.06
N ASP A 345 13.83 13.93 -24.47
CA ASP A 345 14.72 14.63 -23.53
C ASP A 345 13.94 15.54 -22.57
N VAL A 346 12.90 16.23 -23.08
CA VAL A 346 11.99 17.02 -22.23
C VAL A 346 11.26 16.13 -21.23
N PHE A 347 10.64 15.06 -21.71
CA PHE A 347 9.89 14.11 -20.89
C PHE A 347 10.77 13.47 -19.81
N MET A 348 11.95 12.98 -20.20
CA MET A 348 12.91 12.34 -19.31
C MET A 348 13.42 13.30 -18.24
N GLN A 349 13.69 14.57 -18.61
CA GLN A 349 14.12 15.61 -17.68
C GLN A 349 13.02 15.97 -16.67
N HIS A 350 11.77 16.06 -17.12
CA HIS A 350 10.62 16.40 -16.28
C HIS A 350 10.28 15.27 -15.29
N TYR A 351 10.17 14.03 -15.80
CA TYR A 351 9.77 12.85 -15.03
C TYR A 351 10.91 12.07 -14.37
N GLY A 352 12.14 12.61 -14.42
CA GLY A 352 13.29 12.02 -13.72
C GLY A 352 13.69 10.64 -14.22
N VAL A 353 13.56 10.41 -15.52
CA VAL A 353 13.95 9.16 -16.18
C VAL A 353 15.47 9.11 -16.28
N LYS A 354 16.04 7.95 -15.99
CA LYS A 354 17.48 7.66 -16.10
C LYS A 354 17.71 6.52 -17.07
N GLU A 355 18.85 6.57 -17.77
CA GLU A 355 19.25 5.52 -18.73
C GLU A 355 19.31 4.13 -18.10
N THR A 356 19.75 4.04 -16.84
CA THR A 356 19.89 2.76 -16.11
C THR A 356 18.68 2.42 -15.24
N GLY A 357 17.56 3.13 -15.39
CA GLY A 357 16.44 3.06 -14.44
C GLY A 357 16.63 3.94 -13.20
N ASN A 358 15.54 4.21 -12.50
CA ASN A 358 15.53 5.10 -11.34
C ASN A 358 15.11 4.44 -10.01
N VAL A 359 14.79 3.13 -10.04
CA VAL A 359 14.46 2.34 -8.85
C VAL A 359 15.74 1.77 -8.20
N SER A 360 15.86 1.92 -6.88
CA SER A 360 16.98 1.34 -6.13
C SER A 360 16.82 -0.18 -6.00
N PRO A 361 17.89 -0.99 -6.17
CA PRO A 361 17.83 -2.43 -5.93
C PRO A 361 17.33 -2.83 -4.53
N MET A 362 17.49 -1.95 -3.54
CA MET A 362 16.97 -2.19 -2.19
C MET A 362 15.43 -2.16 -2.13
N GLN A 363 14.78 -1.51 -3.09
CA GLN A 363 13.33 -1.40 -3.21
C GLN A 363 12.74 -2.41 -4.21
N ASP A 364 13.59 -3.13 -4.92
CA ASP A 364 13.22 -4.12 -5.94
C ASP A 364 13.98 -5.43 -5.68
N PRO A 365 13.67 -6.14 -4.59
CA PRO A 365 14.42 -7.32 -4.18
C PRO A 365 14.29 -8.50 -5.16
N HIS A 366 13.26 -8.51 -6.01
CA HIS A 366 13.03 -9.53 -7.03
C HIS A 366 13.54 -9.12 -8.43
N GLU A 367 14.18 -7.96 -8.55
CA GLU A 367 14.71 -7.41 -9.81
C GLU A 367 13.64 -7.24 -10.93
N GLU A 368 12.38 -6.99 -10.56
CA GLU A 368 11.28 -6.80 -11.51
C GLU A 368 11.33 -5.44 -12.22
N LEU A 369 11.87 -4.43 -11.54
CA LEU A 369 11.98 -3.04 -11.97
C LEU A 369 13.41 -2.66 -12.42
N LYS A 370 14.30 -3.65 -12.52
CA LYS A 370 15.70 -3.44 -12.94
C LYS A 370 15.77 -2.80 -14.33
N GLY A 371 16.47 -1.66 -14.40
CA GLY A 371 16.61 -0.88 -15.64
C GLY A 371 15.34 -0.12 -16.06
N LYS A 372 14.29 -0.17 -15.24
CA LYS A 372 13.04 0.55 -15.49
C LYS A 372 12.95 1.82 -14.66
N ASN A 373 12.12 2.74 -15.13
CA ASN A 373 11.85 4.02 -14.50
C ASN A 373 10.40 4.10 -14.07
N VAL A 374 10.19 4.49 -12.82
CA VAL A 374 8.90 4.96 -12.33
C VAL A 374 8.86 6.47 -12.55
N LEU A 375 7.83 6.95 -13.24
CA LEU A 375 7.70 8.36 -13.57
C LEU A 375 7.40 9.17 -12.32
N THR A 376 8.14 10.25 -12.09
CA THR A 376 7.87 11.18 -10.98
C THR A 376 8.30 12.58 -11.39
N VAL A 377 7.49 13.58 -11.10
CA VAL A 377 7.84 14.97 -11.44
C VAL A 377 9.03 15.39 -10.57
N ARG A 378 10.23 15.43 -11.16
CA ARG A 378 11.47 15.84 -10.49
C ARG A 378 11.81 17.30 -10.70
N CYS A 379 11.29 17.91 -11.77
CA CYS A 379 11.54 19.30 -12.14
C CYS A 379 10.21 19.96 -12.46
N SER A 380 10.01 21.19 -11.99
CA SER A 380 8.88 21.99 -12.46
C SER A 380 9.01 22.26 -13.98
N PRO A 381 7.92 22.60 -14.68
CA PRO A 381 7.99 23.02 -16.08
C PRO A 381 9.02 24.14 -16.30
N GLU A 382 9.10 25.12 -15.39
CA GLU A 382 10.06 26.23 -15.46
C GLU A 382 11.51 25.75 -15.36
N LEU A 383 11.80 24.86 -14.42
CA LEU A 383 13.16 24.33 -14.23
C LEU A 383 13.56 23.40 -15.39
N THR A 384 12.62 22.61 -15.88
CA THR A 384 12.81 21.77 -17.06
C THR A 384 13.13 22.63 -18.27
N ALA A 385 12.35 23.70 -18.46
CA ALA A 385 12.52 24.64 -19.55
C ALA A 385 13.90 25.32 -19.48
N GLN A 386 14.27 25.83 -18.30
CA GLN A 386 15.58 26.43 -18.07
C GLN A 386 16.74 25.48 -18.42
N ARG A 387 16.65 24.20 -18.02
CA ARG A 387 17.72 23.22 -18.28
C ARG A 387 17.89 22.88 -19.76
N LEU A 388 16.81 22.96 -20.54
CA LEU A 388 16.81 22.58 -21.95
C LEU A 388 16.83 23.79 -22.90
N GLY A 389 16.83 25.01 -22.35
CA GLY A 389 16.82 26.25 -23.11
C GLY A 389 15.46 26.56 -23.75
N LEU A 390 14.36 26.16 -23.10
CA LEU A 390 12.99 26.38 -23.54
C LEU A 390 12.32 27.52 -22.75
N GLU A 391 11.23 28.06 -23.31
CA GLU A 391 10.28 28.90 -22.58
C GLU A 391 9.38 28.03 -21.68
N PRO A 392 9.07 28.42 -20.43
CA PRO A 392 8.30 27.59 -19.50
C PRO A 392 6.96 27.06 -20.02
N GLY A 393 6.20 27.87 -20.79
CA GLY A 393 4.91 27.44 -21.34
C GLY A 393 4.99 26.47 -22.53
N ARG A 394 6.20 26.05 -22.93
CA ARG A 394 6.45 25.06 -23.99
C ARG A 394 6.76 23.66 -23.45
N VAL A 395 7.10 23.55 -22.17
CA VAL A 395 7.22 22.29 -21.43
C VAL A 395 5.85 21.92 -20.90
#